data_AF-A0A6A3PPC0-F1
#
_entry.id   AF-A0A6A3PPC0-F1
#
_cell.length_a   1.000
_cell.length_b   1.000
_cell.length_c   1.000
_cell.angle_alpha   90.00
_cell.angle_beta   90.00
_cell.angle_gamma   90.00
#
_symmetry.space_group_name_H-M   'P 1'
#
loop_
_entity.id
_entity.type
_entity.pdbx_description
1 polymer ?
#
loop_
_entity_poly.entity_id
_entity_poly.type
_entity_poly.pdbx_seq_one_letter_code
_entity_poly.pdbx_strand_id
1 'polypeptide(L)'
;LSTDSQGAPLGQRKQYKIVEINDAGNAPSGSRRAQSPTRRISTEVKTSQYTWWTFVTVFLYLTFQKTANLYFLLVGIFQIIPSVSPTDGVPLQFSPLVIVIVIDAIFAGYEDYKRHMANDLAISAKTRVFNLQLREFEEVDWRELKVGDFVVANHEILPADIMILAVIPAEGSRSGGNMGLCYVETKNLDGETNLKLREAPQPTRNMFTNEDEAGKLRNTSYMYGLEANTGTDSKIMMSSGDEFSIKVSSIDEMTNKRVIVVVIILVAMSLTGAIEDIIWISGLNLPTYLKLGSWDDSFMEAFVYLFATLASMGCTCPSHW
;
A
#
# COMPACT_ATOMS: atom_id res chain seq x y z
N LEU A 1 19.68 41.61 1.99
CA LEU A 1 19.72 40.27 1.36
C LEU A 1 20.88 40.27 0.36
N SER A 2 21.99 39.60 0.67
CA SER A 2 23.16 39.53 -0.21
C SER A 2 22.90 38.52 -1.33
N THR A 3 22.97 38.99 -2.57
CA THR A 3 22.90 38.18 -3.79
C THR A 3 24.30 37.90 -4.32
N ASP A 4 24.57 36.67 -4.74
CA ASP A 4 25.73 36.37 -5.59
C ASP A 4 25.55 36.99 -6.99
N SER A 5 26.66 37.18 -7.70
CA SER A 5 26.74 37.86 -9.02
C SER A 5 25.93 37.22 -10.16
N GLN A 6 25.14 36.19 -9.90
CA GLN A 6 24.21 35.54 -10.84
C GLN A 6 22.73 35.53 -10.40
N GLY A 7 22.34 36.28 -9.36
CA GLY A 7 20.92 36.62 -9.15
C GLY A 7 19.97 35.46 -8.78
N ALA A 8 20.47 34.37 -8.16
CA ALA A 8 19.62 33.31 -7.62
C ALA A 8 19.41 33.48 -6.10
N PRO A 9 18.17 33.36 -5.57
CA PRO A 9 17.92 33.44 -4.13
C PRO A 9 18.55 32.24 -3.38
N LEU A 10 19.34 32.54 -2.35
CA LEU A 10 19.90 31.58 -1.39
C LEU A 10 18.78 30.94 -0.56
N GLY A 11 18.16 29.89 -1.10
CA GLY A 11 17.02 29.26 -0.43
C GLY A 11 16.60 27.86 -0.89
N GLN A 12 17.39 27.18 -1.73
CA GLN A 12 17.28 25.75 -1.98
C GLN A 12 18.67 25.21 -2.28
N ARG A 13 19.36 24.66 -1.27
CA ARG A 13 20.55 23.84 -1.53
C ARG A 13 20.09 22.65 -2.36
N LYS A 14 20.37 22.65 -3.66
CA LYS A 14 20.30 21.43 -4.47
C LYS A 14 21.19 20.41 -3.79
N GLN A 15 20.60 19.35 -3.25
CA GLN A 15 21.37 18.21 -2.78
C GLN A 15 21.89 17.50 -4.02
N TYR A 16 23.20 17.55 -4.23
CA TYR A 16 23.86 16.82 -5.31
C TYR A 16 24.16 15.42 -4.78
N LYS A 17 23.57 14.39 -5.40
CA LYS A 17 23.96 12.99 -5.19
C LYS A 17 25.11 12.70 -6.16
N ILE A 18 26.29 12.45 -5.62
CA ILE A 18 27.45 12.02 -6.42
C ILE A 18 27.30 10.52 -6.62
N VAL A 19 27.12 10.10 -7.87
CA VAL A 19 27.13 8.68 -8.25
C VAL A 19 28.50 8.39 -8.83
N GLU A 20 29.28 7.57 -8.13
CA GLU A 20 30.55 7.08 -8.63
C GLU A 20 30.27 5.90 -9.58
N ILE A 21 30.73 6.02 -10.81
CA ILE A 21 30.63 4.98 -11.83
C ILE A 21 31.65 3.90 -11.45
N ASN A 22 31.21 2.64 -11.39
CA ASN A 22 31.96 1.44 -11.00
C ASN A 22 33.47 1.53 -11.33
N ASP A 23 34.25 2.05 -10.39
CA ASP A 23 35.65 2.39 -10.59
C ASP A 23 36.48 1.15 -10.24
N ALA A 24 36.65 0.24 -11.20
CA ALA A 24 37.66 -0.81 -11.06
C ALA A 24 39.05 -0.20 -11.24
N GLY A 25 39.57 0.39 -10.16
CA GLY A 25 41.00 0.44 -9.89
C GLY A 25 41.81 1.61 -10.45
N ASN A 26 41.21 2.72 -10.88
CA ASN A 26 41.99 3.88 -11.37
C ASN A 26 41.75 5.20 -10.63
N ALA A 27 41.56 5.12 -9.31
CA ALA A 27 41.70 6.31 -8.47
C ALA A 27 43.16 6.79 -8.49
N PRO A 28 43.45 8.06 -8.86
CA PRO A 28 44.80 8.60 -8.76
C PRO A 28 45.29 8.45 -7.32
N SER A 29 46.49 7.90 -7.17
CA SER A 29 47.12 7.44 -5.91
C SER A 29 47.50 8.56 -4.93
N GLY A 30 46.75 9.67 -4.90
CA GLY A 30 47.08 10.88 -4.13
C GLY A 30 45.92 11.53 -3.36
N SER A 31 44.67 11.05 -3.45
CA SER A 31 43.57 11.65 -2.67
C SER A 31 42.74 10.60 -1.92
N ARG A 32 43.17 10.27 -0.69
CA ARG A 32 42.25 9.83 0.36
C ARG A 32 41.35 11.01 0.75
N ARG A 33 40.40 11.38 -0.11
CA ARG A 33 39.16 11.97 0.38
C ARG A 33 38.34 10.80 0.90
N ALA A 34 37.89 10.91 2.15
CA ALA A 34 37.07 9.92 2.80
C ALA A 34 36.00 9.42 1.83
N GLN A 35 36.04 8.13 1.49
CA GLN A 35 34.91 7.46 0.87
C GLN A 35 33.76 7.66 1.83
N SER A 36 32.88 8.62 1.54
CA SER A 36 31.56 8.66 2.16
C SER A 36 30.97 7.28 1.92
N PRO A 37 30.47 6.59 2.96
CA PRO A 37 29.94 5.25 2.79
C PRO A 37 28.81 5.35 1.78
N THR A 38 29.05 4.92 0.54
CA THR A 38 28.01 4.77 -0.47
C THR A 38 27.09 3.71 0.10
N ARG A 39 26.02 4.18 0.73
CA ARG A 39 24.99 3.34 1.34
C ARG A 39 24.55 2.37 0.24
N ARG A 40 24.95 1.11 0.36
CA ARG A 40 24.44 0.03 -0.50
C ARG A 40 22.98 -0.14 -0.15
N ILE A 41 22.13 0.57 -0.88
CA ILE A 41 20.68 0.43 -0.77
C ILE A 41 20.34 -0.77 -1.65
N SER A 42 19.72 -1.78 -1.04
CA SER A 42 19.20 -2.93 -1.78
C SER A 42 18.14 -2.47 -2.77
N THR A 43 18.24 -2.93 -4.01
CA THR A 43 17.19 -2.81 -5.05
C THR A 43 15.92 -3.54 -4.72
N GLU A 44 15.95 -4.44 -3.72
CA GLU A 44 14.78 -5.20 -3.29
C GLU A 44 13.70 -4.28 -2.73
N VAL A 45 12.73 -3.97 -3.58
CA VAL A 45 11.51 -3.28 -3.20
C VAL A 45 10.54 -4.33 -2.66
N LYS A 46 10.16 -4.22 -1.39
CA LYS A 46 9.06 -5.00 -0.83
C LYS A 46 7.80 -4.14 -0.83
N THR A 47 6.91 -4.37 -1.79
CA THR A 47 5.58 -3.75 -1.83
C THR A 47 4.55 -4.47 -0.96
N SER A 48 4.93 -5.59 -0.34
CA SER A 48 4.07 -6.36 0.55
C SER A 48 3.82 -5.66 1.87
N GLN A 49 2.56 -5.48 2.23
CA GLN A 49 2.14 -4.71 3.40
C GLN A 49 2.27 -5.52 4.70
N TYR A 50 2.26 -6.86 4.63
CA TYR A 50 2.24 -7.73 5.80
C TYR A 50 3.26 -8.86 5.71
N THR A 51 3.78 -9.27 6.87
CA THR A 51 4.34 -10.62 7.07
C THR A 51 3.21 -11.53 7.56
N TRP A 52 3.26 -12.85 7.36
CA TRP A 52 2.21 -13.79 7.81
C TRP A 52 1.71 -13.53 9.26
N TRP A 53 2.62 -13.22 10.20
CA TRP A 53 2.26 -12.88 11.58
C TRP A 53 1.63 -11.49 11.72
N THR A 54 2.23 -10.48 11.09
CA THR A 54 1.72 -9.11 11.07
C THR A 54 0.36 -9.02 10.40
N PHE A 55 0.11 -9.88 9.40
CA PHE A 55 -1.16 -9.97 8.70
C PHE A 55 -2.27 -10.25 9.71
N VAL A 56 -2.18 -11.34 10.48
CA VAL A 56 -3.26 -11.73 11.41
C VAL A 56 -3.50 -10.65 12.47
N THR A 57 -2.45 -10.11 13.10
CA THR A 57 -2.60 -9.15 14.20
C THR A 57 -3.14 -7.80 13.73
N VAL A 58 -2.63 -7.30 12.60
CA VAL A 58 -3.06 -5.99 12.07
C VAL A 58 -4.42 -6.13 11.38
N PHE A 59 -4.66 -7.20 10.63
CA PHE A 59 -5.95 -7.50 10.03
C PHE A 59 -7.06 -7.59 11.08
N LEU A 60 -6.84 -8.34 12.17
CA LEU A 60 -7.84 -8.45 13.24
C LEU A 60 -8.10 -7.09 13.88
N TYR A 61 -7.05 -6.32 14.19
CA TYR A 61 -7.19 -4.98 14.75
C TYR A 61 -8.04 -4.07 13.85
N LEU A 62 -7.74 -4.03 12.55
CA LEU A 62 -8.49 -3.25 11.56
C LEU A 62 -9.94 -3.75 11.38
N THR A 63 -10.13 -5.06 11.41
CA THR A 63 -11.44 -5.69 11.31
C THR A 63 -12.32 -5.29 12.50
N PHE A 64 -11.76 -5.22 13.71
CA PHE A 64 -12.49 -4.77 14.90
C PHE A 64 -12.68 -3.25 14.98
N GLN A 65 -11.88 -2.46 14.27
CA GLN A 65 -12.14 -1.02 14.13
C GLN A 65 -13.38 -0.72 13.27
N LYS A 66 -13.86 -1.68 12.47
CA LYS A 66 -15.17 -1.55 11.81
C LYS A 66 -16.27 -1.58 12.89
N THR A 67 -17.07 -0.52 12.97
CA THR A 67 -18.15 -0.39 13.98
C THR A 67 -19.20 -1.49 13.90
N ALA A 68 -19.45 -2.06 12.71
CA ALA A 68 -20.32 -3.23 12.58
C ALA A 68 -19.77 -4.44 13.37
N ASN A 69 -18.48 -4.73 13.23
CA ASN A 69 -17.83 -5.84 13.92
C ASN A 69 -17.72 -5.57 15.43
N LEU A 70 -17.47 -4.31 15.82
CA LEU A 70 -17.53 -3.89 17.22
C LEU A 70 -18.93 -4.08 17.81
N TYR A 71 -20.00 -3.75 17.07
CA TYR A 71 -21.38 -3.97 17.49
C TYR A 71 -21.67 -5.45 17.75
N PHE A 72 -21.33 -6.33 16.80
CA PHE A 72 -21.48 -7.79 16.96
C PHE A 72 -20.71 -8.31 18.19
N LEU A 73 -19.50 -7.79 18.42
CA LEU A 73 -18.68 -8.17 19.57
C LEU A 73 -19.30 -7.71 20.89
N LEU A 74 -19.76 -6.46 20.99
CA LEU A 74 -20.35 -5.93 22.22
C LEU A 74 -21.67 -6.64 22.58
N VAL A 75 -22.55 -6.85 21.60
CA VAL A 75 -23.81 -7.59 21.82
C VAL A 75 -23.53 -9.03 22.25
N GLY A 76 -22.53 -9.68 21.63
CA GLY A 76 -22.11 -11.01 22.03
C GLY A 76 -21.59 -11.06 23.47
N ILE A 77 -20.81 -10.07 23.92
CA ILE A 77 -20.36 -9.96 25.32
C ILE A 77 -21.54 -9.81 26.28
N PHE A 78 -22.55 -8.99 25.94
CA PHE A 78 -23.76 -8.86 26.77
C PHE A 78 -24.57 -10.17 26.84
N GLN A 79 -24.56 -11.00 25.79
CA GLN A 79 -25.23 -12.31 25.77
C GLN A 79 -24.52 -13.37 26.62
N ILE A 80 -23.24 -13.18 26.98
CA ILE A 80 -22.49 -14.13 27.84
C ILE A 80 -23.03 -14.11 29.27
N ILE A 81 -23.67 -13.02 29.71
CA ILE A 81 -24.19 -12.89 31.07
C ILE A 81 -25.54 -13.64 31.15
N PRO A 82 -25.59 -14.84 31.77
CA PRO A 82 -26.78 -15.69 31.73
C PRO A 82 -27.92 -15.15 32.59
N SER A 83 -27.65 -14.23 33.53
CA SER A 83 -28.66 -13.66 34.43
C SER A 83 -29.51 -12.56 33.80
N VAL A 84 -29.13 -12.03 32.64
CA VAL A 84 -29.80 -10.87 31.99
C VAL A 84 -30.00 -11.08 30.49
N SER A 85 -29.73 -12.28 29.98
CA SER A 85 -29.80 -12.59 28.56
C SER A 85 -30.83 -13.71 28.29
N PRO A 86 -31.67 -13.58 27.25
CA PRO A 86 -32.65 -14.61 26.88
C PRO A 86 -32.03 -15.90 26.32
N THR A 87 -30.71 -15.93 26.08
CA THR A 87 -30.02 -17.06 25.44
C THR A 87 -29.25 -17.95 26.42
N ASP A 88 -29.57 -17.90 27.72
CA ASP A 88 -28.95 -18.73 28.77
C ASP A 88 -27.40 -18.71 28.73
N GLY A 89 -26.82 -17.54 28.40
CA GLY A 89 -25.36 -17.37 28.33
C GLY A 89 -24.71 -17.88 27.02
N VAL A 90 -25.48 -18.32 26.03
CA VAL A 90 -24.96 -18.69 24.70
C VAL A 90 -24.87 -17.44 23.81
N PRO A 91 -23.68 -16.99 23.40
CA PRO A 91 -23.51 -15.81 22.55
C PRO A 91 -23.76 -16.18 21.08
N LEU A 92 -25.03 -16.25 20.68
CA LEU A 92 -25.43 -16.53 19.29
C LEU A 92 -24.81 -15.54 18.30
N GLN A 93 -24.50 -14.32 18.76
CA GLN A 93 -23.90 -13.26 17.95
C GLN A 93 -22.44 -13.50 17.56
N PHE A 94 -21.71 -14.35 18.28
CA PHE A 94 -20.33 -14.68 17.90
C PHE A 94 -20.27 -15.59 16.67
N SER A 95 -21.28 -16.42 16.42
CA SER A 95 -21.35 -17.28 15.24
C SER A 95 -21.25 -16.48 13.92
N PRO A 96 -22.13 -15.49 13.64
CA PRO A 96 -22.02 -14.69 12.43
C PRO A 96 -20.76 -13.83 12.40
N LEU A 97 -20.29 -13.31 13.55
CA LEU A 97 -19.06 -12.52 13.63
C LEU A 97 -17.83 -13.35 13.19
N VAL A 98 -17.71 -14.59 13.65
CA VAL A 98 -16.61 -15.49 13.24
C VAL A 98 -16.67 -15.75 11.73
N ILE A 99 -17.86 -16.02 11.19
CA ILE A 99 -18.04 -16.26 9.74
C ILE A 99 -17.60 -15.03 8.93
N VAL A 100 -18.06 -13.83 9.32
CA VAL A 100 -17.71 -12.58 8.64
C VAL A 100 -16.19 -12.33 8.71
N ILE A 101 -15.57 -12.49 9.88
CA ILE A 101 -14.11 -12.32 10.04
C ILE A 101 -13.34 -13.30 9.16
N VAL A 102 -13.77 -14.56 9.09
CA VAL A 102 -13.11 -15.58 8.25
C VAL A 102 -13.24 -15.25 6.77
N ILE A 103 -14.42 -14.83 6.30
CA ILE A 103 -14.62 -14.45 4.90
C ILE A 103 -13.78 -13.22 4.54
N ASP A 104 -13.81 -12.17 5.37
CA ASP A 104 -12.98 -10.97 5.19
C ASP A 104 -11.49 -11.33 5.18
N ALA A 105 -11.05 -12.26 6.04
CA ALA A 105 -9.65 -12.71 6.11
C ALA A 105 -9.21 -13.43 4.83
N ILE A 106 -10.09 -14.27 4.26
CA ILE A 106 -9.79 -14.98 3.01
C ILE A 106 -9.64 -13.99 1.86
N PHE A 107 -10.55 -13.03 1.71
CA PHE A 107 -10.45 -12.04 0.63
C PHE A 107 -9.23 -11.13 0.78
N ALA A 108 -8.97 -10.64 1.99
CA ALA A 108 -7.80 -9.82 2.28
C ALA A 108 -6.50 -10.60 2.04
N GLY A 109 -6.45 -11.87 2.47
CA GLY A 109 -5.30 -12.74 2.27
C GLY A 109 -5.08 -13.10 0.80
N TYR A 110 -6.14 -13.33 0.03
CA TYR A 110 -6.05 -13.58 -1.41
C TYR A 110 -5.54 -12.35 -2.17
N GLU A 111 -6.02 -11.16 -1.81
CA GLU A 111 -5.54 -9.92 -2.40
C GLU A 111 -4.06 -9.67 -2.08
N ASP A 112 -3.65 -9.89 -0.83
CA ASP A 112 -2.25 -9.74 -0.41
C ASP A 112 -1.35 -10.79 -1.08
N TYR A 113 -1.81 -12.05 -1.21
CA TYR A 113 -1.10 -13.10 -1.96
C TYR A 113 -0.90 -12.71 -3.43
N LYS A 114 -1.93 -12.17 -4.08
CA LYS A 114 -1.81 -11.69 -5.46
C LYS A 114 -0.78 -10.55 -5.59
N ARG A 115 -0.69 -9.66 -4.59
CA ARG A 115 0.33 -8.61 -4.53
C ARG A 115 1.73 -9.18 -4.37
N HIS A 116 1.91 -10.17 -3.50
CA HIS A 116 3.18 -10.88 -3.35
C HIS A 116 3.64 -11.53 -4.67
N MET A 117 2.74 -12.24 -5.35
CA MET A 117 3.04 -12.85 -6.64
C MET A 117 3.43 -11.81 -7.70
N ALA A 118 2.69 -10.70 -7.78
CA ALA A 118 3.02 -9.62 -8.71
C ALA A 118 4.38 -8.97 -8.39
N ASN A 119 4.71 -8.80 -7.10
CA ASN A 119 5.99 -8.29 -6.65
C ASN A 119 7.13 -9.23 -7.02
N ASP A 120 6.97 -10.54 -6.78
CA ASP A 120 7.99 -11.54 -7.13
C ASP A 120 8.24 -11.60 -8.63
N LEU A 121 7.18 -11.51 -9.44
CA LEU A 121 7.30 -11.44 -10.89
C LEU A 121 8.03 -10.18 -11.36
N ALA A 122 7.64 -9.00 -10.86
CA ALA A 122 8.26 -7.74 -11.24
C ALA A 122 9.75 -7.70 -10.88
N ILE A 123 10.10 -8.26 -9.73
CA ILE A 123 11.48 -8.27 -9.24
C ILE A 123 12.34 -9.32 -9.98
N SER A 124 11.73 -10.40 -10.48
CA SER A 124 12.42 -11.41 -11.32
C SER A 124 12.61 -10.96 -12.78
N ALA A 125 12.17 -9.74 -13.13
CA ALA A 125 12.44 -9.18 -14.43
C ALA A 125 13.95 -9.07 -14.66
N LYS A 126 14.37 -9.33 -15.90
CA LYS A 126 15.78 -9.30 -16.30
C LYS A 126 16.12 -7.99 -16.97
N THR A 127 17.36 -7.56 -16.82
CA THR A 127 17.94 -6.48 -17.61
C THR A 127 19.38 -6.81 -17.99
N ARG A 128 19.94 -6.07 -18.93
CA ARG A 128 21.30 -6.28 -19.41
C ARG A 128 22.23 -5.24 -18.81
N VAL A 129 23.18 -5.70 -17.99
CA VAL A 129 24.17 -4.87 -17.30
C VAL A 129 25.54 -5.08 -17.93
N PHE A 130 26.29 -4.00 -18.14
CA PHE A 130 27.65 -4.09 -18.67
C PHE A 130 28.62 -4.60 -17.60
N ASN A 131 29.21 -5.78 -17.83
CA ASN A 131 30.23 -6.32 -16.96
C ASN A 131 31.62 -5.84 -17.40
N LEU A 132 32.27 -5.03 -16.55
CA LEU A 132 33.57 -4.41 -16.86
C LEU A 132 34.70 -5.43 -17.04
N GLN A 133 34.63 -6.58 -16.35
CA GLN A 133 35.67 -7.61 -16.41
C GLN A 133 35.62 -8.40 -17.71
N LEU A 134 34.41 -8.74 -18.15
CA LEU A 134 34.17 -9.51 -19.37
C LEU A 134 34.04 -8.63 -20.63
N ARG A 135 33.85 -7.31 -20.44
CA ARG A 135 33.54 -6.33 -21.50
C ARG A 135 32.33 -6.72 -22.36
N GLU A 136 31.36 -7.39 -21.73
CA GLU A 136 30.14 -7.85 -22.37
C GLU A 136 28.92 -7.51 -21.50
N PHE A 137 27.74 -7.44 -22.12
CA PHE A 137 26.48 -7.28 -21.40
C PHE A 137 26.00 -8.63 -20.89
N GLU A 138 25.81 -8.71 -19.58
CA GLU A 138 25.30 -9.88 -18.88
C GLU A 138 23.83 -9.67 -18.50
N GLU A 139 23.01 -10.71 -18.60
CA GLU A 139 21.63 -10.66 -18.11
C GLU A 139 21.60 -10.84 -16.60
N VAL A 140 21.10 -9.83 -15.91
CA VAL A 140 21.05 -9.75 -14.45
C VAL A 140 19.60 -9.48 -14.02
N ASP A 141 19.18 -10.12 -12.94
CA ASP A 141 17.85 -9.88 -12.36
C ASP A 141 17.78 -8.48 -11.73
N TRP A 142 16.60 -7.86 -11.75
CA TRP A 142 16.42 -6.52 -11.16
C TRP A 142 16.79 -6.46 -9.66
N ARG A 143 16.76 -7.60 -8.95
CA ARG A 143 17.26 -7.75 -7.55
C ARG A 143 18.73 -7.43 -7.37
N GLU A 144 19.53 -7.55 -8.42
CA GLU A 144 20.99 -7.49 -8.32
C GLU A 144 21.59 -6.20 -8.88
N LEU A 145 20.76 -5.36 -9.51
CA LEU A 145 21.12 -4.03 -10.01
C LEU A 145 21.67 -3.12 -8.90
N LYS A 146 22.68 -2.32 -9.23
CA LYS A 146 23.28 -1.34 -8.32
C LYS A 146 23.36 0.03 -8.97
N VAL A 147 23.34 1.06 -8.12
CA VAL A 147 23.60 2.44 -8.56
C VAL A 147 24.99 2.51 -9.19
N GLY A 148 25.08 3.11 -10.38
CA GLY A 148 26.31 3.21 -11.16
C GLY A 148 26.53 2.07 -12.16
N ASP A 149 25.61 1.11 -12.26
CA ASP A 149 25.64 0.09 -13.31
C ASP A 149 25.21 0.68 -14.66
N PHE A 150 25.90 0.25 -15.73
CA PHE A 150 25.53 0.61 -17.10
C PHE A 150 24.54 -0.42 -17.64
N VAL A 151 23.38 0.06 -18.08
CA VAL A 151 22.28 -0.77 -18.55
C VAL A 151 21.97 -0.47 -20.01
N VAL A 152 21.52 -1.50 -20.74
CA VAL A 152 20.97 -1.37 -22.08
C VAL A 152 19.52 -1.82 -22.10
N ALA A 153 18.64 -0.99 -22.67
CA ALA A 153 17.20 -1.26 -22.78
C ALA A 153 16.73 -1.17 -24.24
N ASN A 154 15.79 -2.04 -24.62
CA ASN A 154 15.17 -2.05 -25.95
C ASN A 154 13.66 -2.30 -25.84
N HIS A 155 12.86 -1.24 -25.88
CA HIS A 155 11.39 -1.31 -25.76
C HIS A 155 10.90 -2.10 -24.52
N GLU A 156 11.69 -2.06 -23.45
CA GLU A 156 11.40 -2.75 -22.19
C GLU A 156 11.07 -1.74 -21.10
N ILE A 157 10.39 -2.21 -20.05
CA ILE A 157 10.13 -1.42 -18.85
C ILE A 157 11.46 -1.18 -18.15
N LEU A 158 11.71 0.05 -17.71
CA LEU A 158 12.94 0.42 -17.03
C LEU A 158 12.86 0.02 -15.54
N PRO A 159 13.92 -0.61 -14.99
CA PRO A 159 13.95 -1.09 -13.59
C PRO A 159 13.90 0.05 -12.56
N ALA A 160 14.57 1.17 -12.84
CA ALA A 160 14.59 2.34 -11.97
C ALA A 160 14.91 3.65 -12.72
N ASP A 161 15.37 4.66 -11.98
CA ASP A 161 15.72 5.97 -12.54
C ASP A 161 17.06 5.88 -13.28
N ILE A 162 16.97 5.84 -14.62
CA ILE A 162 18.14 5.76 -15.50
C ILE A 162 18.48 7.14 -16.07
N MET A 163 19.76 7.48 -16.05
CA MET A 163 20.32 8.61 -16.79
C MET A 163 20.70 8.14 -18.19
N ILE A 164 20.00 8.63 -19.22
CA ILE A 164 20.27 8.31 -20.62
C ILE A 164 21.66 8.84 -20.99
N LEU A 165 22.49 8.00 -21.59
CA LEU A 165 23.84 8.35 -22.05
C LEU A 165 23.90 8.46 -23.58
N ALA A 166 23.27 7.50 -24.26
CA ALA A 166 23.20 7.46 -25.72
C ALA A 166 21.97 6.69 -26.18
N VAL A 167 21.49 7.02 -27.38
CA VAL A 167 20.33 6.36 -27.99
C VAL A 167 20.68 6.03 -29.44
N ILE A 168 20.56 4.76 -29.79
CA ILE A 168 20.75 4.27 -31.16
C ILE A 168 19.36 4.05 -31.78
N PRO A 169 18.98 4.84 -32.81
CA PRO A 169 17.70 4.66 -33.49
C PRO A 169 17.74 3.45 -34.43
N ALA A 170 16.62 2.72 -34.53
CA ALA A 170 16.48 1.65 -35.52
C ALA A 170 16.60 2.17 -36.97
N GLU A 171 17.28 1.39 -37.83
CA GLU A 171 17.39 1.70 -39.25
C GLU A 171 16.01 1.80 -39.91
N GLY A 172 15.64 3.02 -40.32
CA GLY A 172 14.31 3.35 -40.85
C GLY A 172 13.71 4.61 -40.20
N SER A 173 14.12 4.93 -38.96
CA SER A 173 13.82 6.21 -38.31
C SER A 173 14.85 7.32 -38.66
N ARG A 174 15.58 7.15 -39.78
CA ARG A 174 16.51 8.15 -40.34
C ARG A 174 15.76 9.29 -41.05
N SER A 175 14.70 9.82 -40.46
CA SER A 175 14.11 11.08 -40.91
C SER A 175 14.75 12.23 -40.14
N GLY A 176 15.89 12.70 -40.63
CA GLY A 176 16.47 14.00 -40.26
C GLY A 176 17.03 14.14 -38.83
N GLY A 177 18.34 13.90 -38.68
CA GLY A 177 19.20 14.72 -37.82
C GLY A 177 19.19 14.52 -36.30
N ASN A 178 18.19 13.88 -35.70
CA ASN A 178 18.11 13.83 -34.23
C ASN A 178 18.67 12.52 -33.63
N MET A 179 20.00 12.37 -33.65
CA MET A 179 20.69 11.40 -32.80
C MET A 179 20.46 11.76 -31.32
N GLY A 180 20.31 10.74 -30.46
CA GLY A 180 20.22 10.94 -29.01
C GLY A 180 18.83 11.25 -28.45
N LEU A 181 17.76 11.15 -29.23
CA LEU A 181 16.39 11.27 -28.72
C LEU A 181 15.78 9.90 -28.46
N CYS A 182 15.11 9.75 -27.30
CA CYS A 182 14.25 8.61 -27.02
C CYS A 182 12.87 9.08 -26.55
N TYR A 183 11.89 8.23 -26.76
CA TYR A 183 10.53 8.42 -26.29
C TYR A 183 10.30 7.51 -25.10
N VAL A 184 9.83 8.08 -23.99
CA VAL A 184 9.51 7.33 -22.77
C VAL A 184 8.00 7.33 -22.61
N GLU A 185 7.42 6.14 -22.56
CA GLU A 185 6.01 5.95 -22.23
C GLU A 185 5.83 5.97 -20.72
N THR A 186 5.07 6.93 -20.21
CA THR A 186 4.80 7.07 -18.77
C THR A 186 3.40 6.61 -18.37
N LYS A 187 2.73 5.79 -19.19
CA LYS A 187 1.38 5.27 -18.89
C LYS A 187 1.30 4.61 -17.51
N ASN A 188 2.36 3.88 -17.12
CA ASN A 188 2.40 3.14 -15.85
C ASN A 188 2.68 4.04 -14.63
N LEU A 189 3.17 5.26 -14.83
CA LEU A 189 3.49 6.21 -13.75
C LEU A 189 2.41 7.27 -13.57
N ASP A 190 2.08 7.99 -14.65
CA ASP A 190 1.24 9.19 -14.61
C ASP A 190 -0.14 8.98 -15.25
N GLY A 191 -0.41 7.79 -15.82
CA GLY A 191 -1.64 7.50 -16.57
C GLY A 191 -1.76 8.25 -17.91
N GLU A 192 -0.78 9.09 -18.24
CA GLU A 192 -0.71 9.83 -19.50
C GLU A 192 -0.37 8.87 -20.65
N THR A 193 -1.16 8.91 -21.73
CA THR A 193 -0.93 8.12 -22.95
C THR A 193 0.12 8.72 -23.89
N ASN A 194 0.59 9.93 -23.59
CA ASN A 194 1.56 10.65 -24.40
C ASN A 194 2.98 10.17 -24.14
N LEU A 195 3.76 10.08 -25.22
CA LEU A 195 5.19 9.79 -25.15
C LEU A 195 5.94 11.06 -24.73
N LYS A 196 6.73 10.96 -23.65
CA LYS A 196 7.62 12.06 -23.21
C LYS A 196 8.94 11.95 -23.95
N LEU A 197 9.31 13.00 -24.68
CA LEU A 197 10.59 13.09 -25.37
C LEU A 197 11.72 13.33 -24.35
N ARG A 198 12.79 12.53 -24.42
CA ARG A 198 14.00 12.66 -23.61
C ARG A 198 15.24 12.67 -24.50
N GLU A 199 16.21 13.50 -24.14
CA GLU A 199 17.44 13.70 -24.92
C GLU A 199 18.68 13.29 -24.11
N ALA A 200 19.58 12.56 -24.77
CA ALA A 200 20.88 12.17 -24.24
C ALA A 200 21.81 13.39 -24.12
N PRO A 201 22.68 13.48 -23.11
CA PRO A 201 23.60 14.59 -22.96
C PRO A 201 24.58 14.68 -24.14
N GLN A 202 24.88 15.91 -24.57
CA GLN A 202 25.73 16.19 -25.74
C GLN A 202 27.09 15.46 -25.73
N PRO A 203 27.82 15.36 -24.59
CA PRO A 203 29.14 14.74 -24.57
C PRO A 203 29.15 13.23 -24.87
N THR A 204 28.11 12.49 -24.47
CA THR A 204 28.05 11.02 -24.58
C THR A 204 27.20 10.53 -25.73
N ARG A 205 26.41 11.40 -26.35
CA ARG A 205 25.43 11.10 -27.40
C ARG A 205 26.01 10.30 -28.58
N ASN A 206 27.21 10.64 -29.02
CA ASN A 206 27.88 10.06 -30.19
C ASN A 206 28.99 9.06 -29.79
N MET A 207 29.05 8.66 -28.52
CA MET A 207 30.14 7.82 -28.02
C MET A 207 30.00 6.35 -28.47
N PHE A 208 28.77 5.90 -28.73
CA PHE A 208 28.45 4.50 -29.08
C PHE A 208 28.11 4.30 -30.57
N THR A 209 28.33 5.31 -31.41
CA THR A 209 28.00 5.27 -32.84
C THR A 209 29.12 4.77 -33.73
N ASN A 210 30.14 4.08 -33.20
CA ASN A 210 31.21 3.53 -34.02
C ASN A 210 30.62 2.58 -35.08
N GLU A 211 30.86 2.93 -36.34
CA GLU A 211 30.24 2.33 -37.53
C GLU A 211 30.51 0.82 -37.68
N ASP A 212 31.53 0.29 -36.99
CA ASP A 212 31.93 -1.12 -37.05
C ASP A 212 31.00 -2.08 -36.27
N GLU A 213 30.35 -1.64 -35.19
CA GLU A 213 29.36 -2.45 -34.46
C GLU A 213 27.94 -2.28 -35.03
N ALA A 214 27.65 -1.12 -35.62
CA ALA A 214 26.41 -0.86 -36.34
C ALA A 214 26.23 -1.77 -37.58
N GLY A 215 27.32 -2.34 -38.12
CA GLY A 215 27.30 -3.29 -39.24
C GLY A 215 26.64 -4.65 -38.92
N LYS A 216 26.44 -4.99 -37.65
CA LYS A 216 25.89 -6.30 -37.22
C LYS A 216 24.46 -6.24 -36.68
N LEU A 217 23.98 -5.07 -36.26
CA LEU A 217 22.69 -4.90 -35.59
C LEU A 217 21.71 -4.18 -36.52
N ARG A 218 20.83 -4.93 -37.19
CA ARG A 218 19.76 -4.37 -38.03
C ARG A 218 18.45 -4.34 -37.23
N ASN A 219 17.69 -3.25 -37.38
CA ASN A 219 16.29 -3.13 -36.92
C ASN A 219 16.05 -3.25 -35.40
N THR A 220 16.93 -2.68 -34.56
CA THR A 220 16.71 -2.59 -33.10
C THR A 220 17.03 -1.18 -32.58
N SER A 221 16.19 -0.66 -31.69
CA SER A 221 16.42 0.62 -31.02
C SER A 221 16.97 0.33 -29.62
N TYR A 222 18.22 0.72 -29.36
CA TYR A 222 18.84 0.55 -28.04
C TYR A 222 19.03 1.89 -27.36
N MET A 223 18.75 1.93 -26.05
CA MET A 223 19.10 3.02 -25.17
C MET A 223 20.14 2.54 -24.18
N TYR A 224 21.25 3.28 -24.08
CA TYR A 224 22.28 3.07 -23.06
C TYR A 224 22.08 4.09 -21.96
N GLY A 225 22.11 3.62 -20.72
CA GLY A 225 21.94 4.48 -19.57
C GLY A 225 22.74 4.02 -18.37
N LEU A 226 22.86 4.94 -17.42
CA LEU A 226 23.49 4.72 -16.12
C LEU A 226 22.41 4.71 -15.04
N GLU A 227 22.42 3.69 -14.20
CA GLU A 227 21.50 3.59 -13.06
C GLU A 227 21.82 4.68 -12.02
N ALA A 228 20.90 5.63 -11.81
CA ALA A 228 21.12 6.76 -10.90
C ALA A 228 20.55 6.51 -9.49
N ASN A 229 19.38 5.88 -9.41
CA ASN A 229 18.76 5.48 -8.15
C ASN A 229 18.18 4.08 -8.27
N THR A 230 18.22 3.32 -7.17
CA THR A 230 17.71 1.96 -7.09
C THR A 230 16.68 1.80 -5.97
N GLY A 231 15.73 0.87 -6.15
CA GLY A 231 14.82 0.43 -5.10
C GLY A 231 13.97 1.56 -4.49
N THR A 232 14.05 1.70 -3.15
CA THR A 232 13.33 2.72 -2.37
C THR A 232 13.71 4.17 -2.72
N ASP A 233 14.89 4.38 -3.32
CA ASP A 233 15.37 5.70 -3.73
C ASP A 233 14.82 6.13 -5.10
N SER A 234 14.14 5.24 -5.83
CA SER A 234 13.56 5.58 -7.13
C SER A 234 12.41 6.58 -6.97
N LYS A 235 12.27 7.49 -7.93
CA LYS A 235 11.15 8.46 -7.94
C LYS A 235 9.79 7.76 -7.92
N ILE A 236 9.68 6.61 -8.56
CA ILE A 236 8.46 5.79 -8.55
C ILE A 236 8.11 5.38 -7.12
N MET A 237 9.09 4.88 -6.36
CA MET A 237 8.85 4.43 -4.99
C MET A 237 8.59 5.59 -4.04
N MET A 238 9.34 6.69 -4.18
CA MET A 238 9.12 7.90 -3.37
C MET A 238 7.77 8.55 -3.65
N SER A 239 7.27 8.47 -4.89
CA SER A 239 5.93 8.92 -5.24
C SER A 239 4.82 7.98 -4.76
N SER A 240 5.15 6.71 -4.53
CA SER A 240 4.19 5.70 -4.05
C SER A 240 3.84 5.88 -2.58
N GLY A 241 4.61 6.69 -1.84
CA GLY A 241 4.42 6.94 -0.41
C GLY A 241 4.89 5.76 0.44
N ASP A 242 5.49 6.05 1.61
CA ASP A 242 6.04 5.03 2.52
C ASP A 242 4.96 4.32 3.34
N GLU A 243 3.70 4.67 3.13
CA GLU A 243 2.58 4.22 3.94
C GLU A 243 1.40 3.98 3.02
N PHE A 244 1.10 2.71 2.76
CA PHE A 244 -0.14 2.31 2.10
C PHE A 244 -1.31 2.73 3.00
N SER A 245 -1.77 3.98 2.87
CA SER A 245 -2.94 4.47 3.56
C SER A 245 -4.10 3.55 3.19
N ILE A 246 -4.61 2.83 4.18
CA ILE A 246 -5.73 1.92 4.00
C ILE A 246 -6.90 2.79 3.52
N LYS A 247 -7.25 2.66 2.24
CA LYS A 247 -8.39 3.37 1.67
C LYS A 247 -9.65 2.72 2.24
N VAL A 248 -10.25 3.38 3.21
CA VAL A 248 -11.60 3.04 3.67
C VAL A 248 -12.56 3.20 2.50
N SER A 249 -13.37 2.20 2.23
CA SER A 249 -14.36 2.30 1.15
C SER A 249 -15.48 3.24 1.59
N SER A 250 -16.08 3.97 0.65
CA SER A 250 -17.27 4.79 0.94
C SER A 250 -18.42 3.93 1.49
N ILE A 251 -18.48 2.65 1.10
CA ILE A 251 -19.45 1.68 1.59
C ILE A 251 -19.21 1.39 3.08
N ASP A 252 -17.96 1.25 3.52
CA ASP A 252 -17.62 1.06 4.94
C ASP A 252 -18.05 2.28 5.77
N GLU A 253 -17.84 3.50 5.27
CA GLU A 253 -18.26 4.72 5.96
C GLU A 253 -19.80 4.83 6.07
N MET A 254 -20.51 4.54 4.98
CA MET A 254 -21.97 4.52 4.98
C MET A 254 -22.53 3.47 5.95
N THR A 255 -21.91 2.29 5.98
CA THR A 255 -22.30 1.20 6.89
C THR A 255 -22.03 1.59 8.35
N ASN A 256 -20.87 2.18 8.64
CA ASN A 256 -20.52 2.68 9.96
C ASN A 256 -21.56 3.68 10.48
N LYS A 257 -21.91 4.67 9.65
CA LYS A 257 -22.92 5.68 10.02
C LYS A 257 -24.29 5.07 10.30
N ARG A 258 -24.70 4.07 9.51
CA ARG A 258 -25.98 3.35 9.70
C ARG A 258 -25.99 2.56 11.02
N VAL A 259 -24.90 1.86 11.34
CA VAL A 259 -24.76 1.09 12.59
C VAL A 259 -24.91 1.98 13.81
N ILE A 260 -24.28 3.16 13.82
CA ILE A 260 -24.40 4.11 14.94
C ILE A 260 -25.85 4.55 15.16
N VAL A 261 -26.59 4.85 14.08
CA VAL A 261 -28.00 5.26 14.17
C VAL A 261 -28.86 4.13 14.76
N VAL A 262 -28.62 2.88 14.34
CA VAL A 262 -29.33 1.71 14.88
C VAL A 262 -29.06 1.54 16.37
N VAL A 263 -27.81 1.67 16.82
CA VAL A 263 -27.46 1.57 18.24
C VAL A 263 -28.17 2.64 19.07
N ILE A 264 -28.25 3.88 18.58
CA ILE A 264 -28.96 4.96 19.27
C ILE A 264 -30.46 4.64 19.41
N ILE A 265 -31.09 4.14 18.34
CA ILE A 265 -32.51 3.77 18.36
C ILE A 265 -32.74 2.58 19.31
N LEU A 266 -31.86 1.58 19.30
CA LEU A 266 -31.94 0.41 20.19
C LEU A 266 -31.84 0.81 21.67
N VAL A 267 -30.91 1.71 22.01
CA VAL A 267 -30.79 2.23 23.38
C VAL A 267 -32.05 3.01 23.78
N ALA A 268 -32.59 3.84 22.88
CA ALA A 268 -33.82 4.58 23.16
C ALA A 268 -35.02 3.64 23.41
N MET A 269 -35.22 2.63 22.56
CA MET A 269 -36.30 1.65 22.71
C MET A 269 -36.16 0.79 23.96
N SER A 270 -34.93 0.43 24.35
CA SER A 270 -34.67 -0.32 25.58
C SER A 270 -34.90 0.52 26.84
N LEU A 271 -34.55 1.80 26.82
CA LEU A 271 -34.85 2.71 27.93
C LEU A 271 -36.36 2.90 28.11
N THR A 272 -37.11 3.13 27.03
CA THR A 272 -38.57 3.30 27.13
C THR A 272 -39.24 2.02 27.62
N GLY A 273 -38.83 0.86 27.10
CA GLY A 273 -39.36 -0.44 27.54
C GLY A 273 -39.08 -0.72 29.03
N ALA A 274 -37.89 -0.41 29.53
CA ALA A 274 -37.56 -0.58 30.95
C ALA A 274 -38.36 0.37 31.86
N ILE A 275 -38.62 1.61 31.43
CA ILE A 275 -39.46 2.55 32.18
C ILE A 275 -40.92 2.07 32.19
N GLU A 276 -41.44 1.61 31.06
CA GLU A 276 -42.80 1.09 30.95
C GLU A 276 -43.02 -0.15 31.83
N ASP A 277 -42.04 -1.06 31.90
CA ASP A 277 -42.08 -2.24 32.76
C ASP A 277 -42.21 -1.86 34.24
N ILE A 278 -41.42 -0.90 34.72
CA ILE A 278 -41.49 -0.40 36.10
C ILE A 278 -42.85 0.22 36.40
N ILE A 279 -43.34 1.08 35.50
CA ILE A 279 -44.64 1.74 35.68
C ILE A 279 -45.75 0.69 35.76
N TRP A 280 -45.72 -0.31 34.89
CA TRP A 280 -46.71 -1.39 34.88
C TRP A 280 -46.68 -2.23 36.16
N ILE A 281 -45.50 -2.65 36.61
CA ILE A 281 -45.31 -3.41 37.87
C ILE A 281 -45.79 -2.60 39.08
N SER A 282 -45.51 -1.29 39.11
CA SER A 282 -45.93 -0.41 40.20
C SER A 282 -47.46 -0.22 40.28
N GLY A 283 -48.17 -0.35 39.16
CA GLY A 283 -49.63 -0.25 39.09
C GLY A 283 -50.37 -1.54 39.49
N LEU A 284 -49.66 -2.67 39.60
CA LEU A 284 -50.23 -3.96 39.97
C LEU A 284 -50.16 -4.18 41.50
N ASN A 285 -51.29 -4.54 42.11
CA ASN A 285 -51.33 -5.02 43.50
C ASN A 285 -50.83 -6.47 43.59
N LEU A 286 -49.52 -6.68 43.38
CA LEU A 286 -48.90 -7.99 43.49
C LEU A 286 -48.73 -8.43 44.96
N PRO A 287 -48.97 -9.71 45.28
CA PRO A 287 -48.66 -10.28 46.58
C PRO A 287 -47.17 -10.12 46.94
N THR A 288 -46.85 -9.96 48.23
CA THR A 288 -45.50 -9.66 48.71
C THR A 288 -44.44 -10.68 48.31
N TYR A 289 -44.80 -11.94 48.03
CA TYR A 289 -43.87 -12.99 47.57
C TYR A 289 -43.50 -12.88 46.08
N LEU A 290 -44.22 -12.07 45.31
CA LEU A 290 -44.04 -11.83 43.87
C LEU A 290 -43.31 -10.50 43.58
N LYS A 291 -43.03 -9.70 44.61
CA LYS A 291 -42.20 -8.50 44.47
C LYS A 291 -40.75 -8.95 44.27
N LEU A 292 -40.28 -8.85 43.03
CA LEU A 292 -38.88 -9.01 42.67
C LEU A 292 -38.03 -7.93 43.36
N GLY A 293 -36.71 -8.17 43.48
CA GLY A 293 -35.75 -7.52 44.38
C GLY A 293 -35.64 -5.97 44.34
N SER A 294 -34.45 -5.44 44.61
CA SER A 294 -34.27 -3.99 44.71
C SER A 294 -34.61 -3.30 43.37
N TRP A 295 -35.17 -2.08 43.41
CA TRP A 295 -35.64 -1.36 42.21
C TRP A 295 -34.54 -1.15 41.15
N ASP A 296 -33.28 -1.00 41.58
CA ASP A 296 -32.14 -0.83 40.68
C ASP A 296 -31.80 -2.11 39.91
N ASP A 297 -31.91 -3.28 40.55
CA ASP A 297 -31.64 -4.56 39.91
C ASP A 297 -32.70 -4.86 38.83
N SER A 298 -33.98 -4.58 39.13
CA SER A 298 -35.07 -4.82 38.18
C SER A 298 -35.02 -3.88 36.96
N PHE A 299 -34.66 -2.61 37.13
CA PHE A 299 -34.50 -1.69 35.99
C PHE A 299 -33.38 -2.16 35.06
N MET A 300 -32.21 -2.45 35.63
CA MET A 300 -31.03 -2.85 34.86
C MET A 300 -31.25 -4.22 34.19
N GLU A 301 -31.90 -5.15 34.87
CA GLU A 301 -32.27 -6.46 34.30
C GLU A 301 -33.23 -6.30 33.12
N ALA A 302 -34.31 -5.55 33.26
CA ALA A 302 -35.27 -5.29 32.18
C ALA A 302 -34.63 -4.56 31.00
N PHE A 303 -33.80 -3.55 31.27
CA PHE A 303 -33.07 -2.81 30.24
C PHE A 303 -32.11 -3.72 29.45
N VAL A 304 -31.24 -4.47 30.15
CA VAL A 304 -30.25 -5.33 29.50
C VAL A 304 -30.93 -6.48 28.74
N TYR A 305 -31.98 -7.07 29.32
CA TYR A 305 -32.76 -8.12 28.67
C TYR A 305 -33.44 -7.63 27.38
N LEU A 306 -34.11 -6.47 27.42
CA LEU A 306 -34.79 -5.90 26.26
C LEU A 306 -33.79 -5.41 25.20
N PHE A 307 -32.68 -4.80 25.62
CA PHE A 307 -31.59 -4.41 24.74
C PHE A 307 -30.98 -5.62 24.03
N ALA A 308 -30.60 -6.68 24.76
CA ALA A 308 -30.01 -7.88 24.19
C ALA A 308 -30.99 -8.59 23.24
N THR A 309 -32.29 -8.64 23.58
CA THR A 309 -33.32 -9.26 22.75
C THR A 309 -33.50 -8.50 21.43
N LEU A 310 -33.69 -7.18 21.48
CA LEU A 310 -33.85 -6.35 20.28
C LEU A 310 -32.59 -6.33 19.41
N ALA A 311 -31.41 -6.26 20.02
CA ALA A 311 -30.14 -6.30 19.30
C ALA A 311 -29.95 -7.62 18.55
N SER A 312 -30.42 -8.73 19.12
CA SER A 312 -30.39 -10.06 18.48
C SER A 312 -31.41 -10.17 17.34
N MET A 313 -32.62 -9.64 17.53
CA MET A 313 -33.68 -9.67 16.52
C MET A 313 -33.38 -8.75 15.33
N GLY A 314 -32.77 -7.59 15.56
CA GLY A 314 -32.40 -6.62 14.51
C GLY A 314 -31.44 -7.20 13.46
N CYS A 315 -30.67 -8.23 13.80
CA CYS A 315 -29.80 -8.95 12.86
C CYS A 315 -30.54 -10.03 12.03
N THR A 316 -31.73 -10.46 12.46
CA THR A 316 -32.48 -11.57 11.82
C THR A 316 -33.56 -11.12 10.85
N CYS A 317 -33.81 -9.82 10.68
CA CYS A 317 -34.81 -9.30 9.75
C CYS A 317 -34.10 -8.74 8.49
N PRO A 318 -33.99 -9.50 7.39
CA PRO A 318 -33.22 -9.12 6.20
C PRO A 318 -34.05 -8.29 5.21
N SER A 319 -35.27 -7.87 5.56
CA SER A 319 -36.24 -7.44 4.55
C SER A 319 -36.16 -5.96 4.14
N HIS A 320 -35.41 -5.10 4.82
CA HIS A 320 -35.30 -3.68 4.45
C HIS A 320 -33.96 -3.04 4.83
N TRP A 321 -32.85 -3.64 4.38
CA TRP A 321 -31.52 -3.00 4.36
C TRP A 321 -31.00 -2.85 2.92
#